data_AF-E6U914-F1
#
_entry.id   AF-E6U914-F1
#
_cell.length_a   1.000
_cell.length_b   1.000
_cell.length_c   1.000
_cell.angle_alpha   90.00
_cell.angle_beta   90.00
_cell.angle_gamma   90.00
#
_symmetry.space_group_name_H-M   'P 1'
#
loop_
_entity.id
_entity.type
_entity.pdbx_description
1 polymer ?
#
loop_
_entity_poly.entity_id
_entity_poly.type
_entity_poly.pdbx_seq_one_letter_code
_entity_poly.pdbx_strand_id
1 'polypeptide(L)'
;MAGNPKIIVKTPRGQVIQTTTKSGKVTAKLTWNPDFGDRKTGDFSRAQKFLDSEVLRTTTPFVPIKTGALIKSGQLGTVIGSGQVTWNAPYARYQYYSTSLSRTYDAQRGGKWFERSKATNKPAWIAGVKKIAGGR
;
A
#
# COMPACT_ATOMS: atom_id res chain seq x y z
N MET A 1 12.17 -6.93 -9.03
CA MET A 1 11.25 -6.09 -8.23
C MET A 1 11.53 -6.34 -6.76
N ALA A 2 12.12 -5.38 -6.06
CA ALA A 2 12.36 -5.52 -4.61
C ALA A 2 11.03 -5.28 -3.87
N GLY A 3 10.51 -6.30 -3.18
CA GLY A 3 9.38 -6.12 -2.27
C GLY A 3 9.79 -5.32 -1.04
N ASN A 4 8.84 -4.66 -0.37
CA ASN A 4 9.12 -3.94 0.86
C ASN A 4 9.55 -4.93 1.98
N PRO A 5 10.81 -4.87 2.47
CA PRO A 5 11.31 -5.81 3.46
C PRO A 5 10.62 -5.69 4.83
N LYS A 6 9.84 -4.62 5.04
CA LYS A 6 9.08 -4.39 6.29
C LYS A 6 7.77 -5.19 6.37
N ILE A 7 7.36 -5.88 5.30
CA ILE A 7 6.06 -6.58 5.20
C ILE A 7 6.15 -8.07 5.61
N ILE A 8 7.28 -8.52 6.14
CA ILE A 8 7.49 -9.94 6.48
C ILE A 8 6.70 -10.32 7.74
N VAL A 9 5.78 -11.29 7.58
CA VAL A 9 4.99 -11.87 8.67
C VAL A 9 5.73 -13.07 9.26
N LYS A 10 6.27 -12.91 10.47
CA LYS A 10 6.91 -14.00 11.23
C LYS A 10 5.86 -14.75 12.05
N THR A 11 5.78 -16.07 11.90
CA THR A 11 4.92 -16.94 12.74
C THR A 11 5.69 -17.45 13.95
N PRO A 12 5.11 -17.40 15.18
CA PRO A 12 5.76 -17.95 16.36
C PRO A 12 5.78 -19.49 16.32
N ARG A 13 6.63 -20.10 17.16
CA ARG A 13 6.66 -21.57 17.30
C ARG A 13 5.33 -22.06 17.89
N GLY A 14 4.85 -23.20 17.40
CA GLY A 14 3.67 -23.87 17.95
C GLY A 14 3.87 -24.33 19.40
N GLN A 15 2.78 -24.74 20.04
CA GLN A 15 2.76 -25.25 21.41
C GLN A 15 2.32 -26.71 21.43
N VAL A 16 2.95 -27.54 22.26
CA VAL A 16 2.52 -28.90 22.54
C VAL A 16 2.10 -28.97 24.00
N ILE A 17 0.87 -29.41 24.25
CA ILE A 17 0.32 -29.61 25.58
C ILE A 17 0.11 -31.10 25.78
N GLN A 18 0.76 -31.69 26.78
CA GLN A 18 0.54 -33.07 27.19
C GLN A 18 -0.12 -33.06 28.57
N THR A 19 -1.26 -33.74 28.72
CA THR A 19 -1.94 -33.89 30.01
C THR A 19 -2.25 -35.35 30.27
N THR A 20 -2.09 -35.79 31.52
CA THR A 20 -2.48 -37.14 31.96
C THR A 20 -3.85 -37.06 32.61
N THR A 21 -4.83 -37.73 32.06
CA THR A 21 -6.18 -37.88 32.65
C THR A 21 -6.28 -39.22 33.36
N LYS A 22 -7.36 -39.43 34.12
CA LYS A 22 -7.66 -40.72 34.78
C LYS A 22 -7.72 -41.91 33.80
N SER A 23 -7.87 -41.62 32.50
CA SER A 23 -8.01 -42.61 31.42
C SER A 23 -6.75 -42.79 30.58
N GLY A 24 -5.65 -42.07 30.86
CA GLY A 24 -4.38 -42.17 30.13
C GLY A 24 -3.77 -40.82 29.73
N LYS A 25 -2.71 -40.87 28.92
CA LYS A 25 -1.98 -39.67 28.46
C LYS A 25 -2.60 -39.11 27.18
N VAL A 26 -2.98 -37.83 27.21
CA VAL A 26 -3.51 -37.08 26.06
C VAL A 26 -2.48 -36.05 25.60
N THR A 27 -2.23 -35.96 24.29
CA THR A 27 -1.35 -34.95 23.68
C THR A 27 -2.14 -34.10 22.70
N ALA A 28 -2.11 -32.77 22.90
CA ALA A 28 -2.64 -31.78 21.97
C ALA A 28 -1.47 -30.96 21.39
N LYS A 29 -1.43 -30.80 20.06
CA LYS A 29 -0.42 -30.01 19.36
C LYS A 29 -1.09 -28.85 18.63
N LEU A 30 -0.73 -27.62 19.01
CA LEU A 30 -1.10 -26.40 18.32
C LEU A 30 0.08 -25.95 17.45
N THR A 31 -0.06 -25.98 16.13
CA THR A 31 0.93 -25.48 15.19
C THR A 31 0.33 -24.47 14.24
N TRP A 32 1.10 -23.43 13.89
CA TRP A 32 0.78 -22.60 12.75
C TRP A 32 0.82 -23.43 11.47
N ASN A 33 -0.05 -23.08 10.52
CA ASN A 33 0.10 -23.58 9.16
C ASN A 33 1.49 -23.12 8.66
N PRO A 34 2.37 -24.05 8.21
CA PRO A 34 3.72 -23.75 7.79
C PRO A 34 3.79 -22.60 6.76
N ASP A 35 2.83 -22.54 5.85
CA ASP A 35 2.81 -21.58 4.75
C ASP A 35 2.12 -20.26 5.12
N PHE A 36 1.65 -20.11 6.37
CA PHE A 36 0.88 -18.94 6.78
C PHE A 36 1.70 -17.64 6.65
N GLY A 37 2.93 -17.65 7.15
CA GLY A 37 3.82 -16.48 7.13
C GLY A 37 4.11 -16.01 5.70
N ASP A 38 4.50 -16.95 4.83
CA ASP A 38 4.84 -16.67 3.44
C ASP A 38 3.61 -16.21 2.65
N ARG A 39 2.47 -16.89 2.82
CA ARG A 39 1.22 -16.51 2.16
C ARG A 39 0.77 -15.12 2.58
N LYS A 40 0.81 -14.79 3.87
CA LYS A 40 0.41 -13.46 4.35
C LYS A 40 1.38 -12.36 3.95
N THR A 41 2.67 -12.65 3.94
CA THR A 41 3.69 -11.75 3.38
C THR A 41 3.43 -11.48 1.90
N GLY A 42 3.06 -12.51 1.13
CA GLY A 42 2.67 -12.40 -0.27
C GLY A 42 1.39 -11.59 -0.49
N ASP A 43 0.34 -11.83 0.32
CA ASP A 43 -0.92 -11.08 0.29
C ASP A 43 -0.68 -9.58 0.52
N PHE A 44 0.06 -9.22 1.57
CA PHE A 44 0.37 -7.83 1.89
C PHE A 44 1.29 -7.17 0.86
N SER A 45 2.27 -7.91 0.33
CA SER A 45 3.13 -7.41 -0.75
C SER A 45 2.33 -7.06 -2.01
N ARG A 46 1.34 -7.89 -2.36
CA ARG A 46 0.42 -7.61 -3.48
C ARG A 46 -0.48 -6.41 -3.17
N ALA A 47 -1.00 -6.33 -1.95
CA ALA A 47 -1.83 -5.21 -1.52
C ALA A 47 -1.06 -3.87 -1.56
N GLN A 48 0.22 -3.86 -1.17
CA GLN A 48 1.07 -2.68 -1.26
C GLN A 48 1.29 -2.25 -2.72
N LYS A 49 1.61 -3.18 -3.62
CA LYS A 49 1.78 -2.87 -5.06
C LYS A 49 0.50 -2.30 -5.67
N PHE A 50 -0.65 -2.87 -5.30
CA PHE A 50 -1.95 -2.35 -5.70
C PHE A 50 -2.16 -0.92 -5.19
N LEU A 51 -1.94 -0.68 -3.89
CA LEU A 51 -2.12 0.65 -3.30
C LEU A 51 -1.22 1.69 -3.97
N ASP A 52 0.06 1.40 -4.15
CA ASP A 52 1.02 2.31 -4.79
C ASP A 52 0.58 2.66 -6.22
N SER A 53 0.09 1.66 -6.97
CA SER A 53 -0.41 1.83 -8.34
C SER A 53 -1.70 2.65 -8.38
N GLU A 54 -2.63 2.38 -7.46
CA GLU A 54 -3.90 3.10 -7.38
C GLU A 54 -3.69 4.56 -6.98
N VAL A 55 -2.78 4.83 -6.04
CA VAL A 55 -2.42 6.20 -5.67
C VAL A 55 -1.86 6.94 -6.88
N LEU A 56 -0.96 6.36 -7.67
CA LEU A 56 -0.46 6.98 -8.90
C LEU A 56 -1.59 7.23 -9.91
N ARG A 57 -2.43 6.22 -10.16
CA ARG A 57 -3.52 6.28 -11.15
C ARG A 57 -4.56 7.33 -10.79
N THR A 58 -5.11 7.29 -9.58
CA THR A 58 -6.21 8.18 -9.17
C THR A 58 -5.73 9.59 -8.83
N THR A 59 -4.44 9.78 -8.54
CA THR A 59 -3.89 11.11 -8.27
C THR A 59 -3.51 11.85 -9.56
N THR A 60 -3.25 11.15 -10.66
CA THR A 60 -2.87 11.74 -11.95
C THR A 60 -3.80 12.88 -12.44
N PRO A 61 -5.13 12.78 -12.32
CA PRO A 61 -6.05 13.87 -12.66
C PRO A 61 -5.88 15.13 -11.81
N PHE A 62 -5.34 15.02 -10.59
CA PHE A 62 -5.16 16.16 -9.67
C PHE A 62 -3.82 16.88 -9.86
N VAL A 63 -2.86 16.24 -10.52
CA VAL A 63 -1.51 16.79 -10.73
C VAL A 63 -1.55 17.92 -11.76
N PRO A 64 -0.94 19.09 -11.50
CA PRO A 64 -0.83 20.16 -12.49
C PRO A 64 -0.17 19.70 -13.78
N ILE A 65 -0.71 20.11 -14.93
CA ILE A 65 -0.19 19.73 -16.24
C ILE A 65 0.21 20.97 -17.05
N LYS A 66 1.42 20.91 -17.60
CA LYS A 66 1.90 21.83 -18.64
C LYS A 66 2.45 21.02 -19.81
N THR A 67 3.44 20.17 -19.54
CA THR A 67 4.06 19.25 -20.51
C THR A 67 3.84 17.76 -20.15
N GLY A 68 3.20 17.48 -19.02
CA GLY A 68 3.08 16.12 -18.46
C GLY A 68 4.31 15.61 -17.70
N ALA A 69 5.43 16.35 -17.69
CA ALA A 69 6.65 15.93 -17.01
C ALA A 69 6.47 15.68 -15.50
N LEU A 70 5.62 16.45 -14.82
CA LEU A 70 5.33 16.23 -13.40
C LEU A 70 4.63 14.88 -13.18
N ILE A 71 3.64 14.53 -13.99
CA ILE A 71 2.95 13.24 -13.91
C ILE A 71 3.95 12.09 -14.13
N LYS A 72 4.76 12.19 -15.19
CA LYS A 72 5.80 11.19 -15.50
C LYS A 72 6.82 11.04 -14.36
N SER A 73 7.18 12.13 -13.68
CA SER A 73 8.09 12.08 -12.52
C SER A 73 7.52 11.25 -11.36
N GLY A 74 6.20 11.19 -11.20
CA GLY A 74 5.55 10.29 -10.24
C GLY A 74 5.72 8.83 -10.62
N GLN A 75 5.51 8.50 -11.89
CA GLN A 75 5.64 7.14 -12.42
C GLN A 75 7.09 6.64 -12.39
N LEU A 76 8.04 7.50 -12.76
CA LEU A 76 9.48 7.19 -12.79
C LEU A 76 10.11 7.23 -11.39
N GLY A 77 9.63 8.11 -10.51
CA GLY A 77 10.15 8.28 -9.15
C GLY A 77 9.61 7.27 -8.14
N THR A 78 8.64 6.45 -8.53
CA THR A 78 7.99 5.48 -7.62
C THR A 78 8.39 4.06 -7.97
N VAL A 79 8.94 3.35 -6.99
CA VAL A 79 9.13 1.90 -7.08
C VAL A 79 7.86 1.24 -6.54
N ILE A 80 7.05 0.64 -7.42
CA ILE A 80 5.78 0.01 -7.05
C ILE A 80 6.02 -1.14 -6.06
N GLY A 81 5.34 -1.10 -4.91
CA GLY A 81 5.47 -2.07 -3.82
C GLY A 81 6.47 -1.65 -2.74
N SER A 82 7.13 -0.50 -2.89
CA SER A 82 8.00 0.07 -1.85
C SER A 82 7.22 0.65 -0.67
N GLY A 83 5.95 1.02 -0.89
CA GLY A 83 5.15 1.77 0.07
C GLY A 83 5.44 3.28 0.08
N GLN A 84 6.19 3.78 -0.89
CA GLN A 84 6.45 5.20 -1.08
C GLN A 84 6.17 5.62 -2.51
N VAL A 85 5.22 6.55 -2.69
CA VAL A 85 4.92 7.19 -3.97
C VAL A 85 5.57 8.57 -4.00
N THR A 86 6.43 8.83 -4.98
CA THR A 86 7.26 10.05 -5.04
C THR A 86 7.21 10.70 -6.42
N TRP A 87 6.94 12.00 -6.44
CA TRP A 87 7.10 12.87 -7.61
C TRP A 87 8.47 13.55 -7.53
N ASN A 88 9.44 13.07 -8.31
CA ASN A 88 10.86 13.48 -8.19
C ASN A 88 11.27 14.66 -9.08
N ALA A 89 10.32 15.35 -9.74
CA ALA A 89 10.66 16.55 -10.51
C ALA A 89 11.22 17.66 -9.59
N PRO A 90 12.26 18.42 -10.00
CA PRO A 90 12.86 19.47 -9.17
C PRO A 90 11.86 20.51 -8.64
N TYR A 91 10.83 20.79 -9.45
CA TYR A 91 9.78 21.75 -9.12
C TYR A 91 8.54 21.11 -8.46
N ALA A 92 8.52 19.79 -8.21
CA ALA A 92 7.37 19.10 -7.64
C ALA A 92 7.00 19.68 -6.27
N ARG A 93 7.99 19.91 -5.39
CA ARG A 93 7.75 20.50 -4.06
C ARG A 93 7.12 21.89 -4.16
N TYR A 94 7.66 22.76 -5.01
CA TYR A 94 7.09 24.10 -5.20
C TYR A 94 5.65 24.02 -5.73
N GLN A 95 5.39 23.20 -6.74
CA GLN A 95 4.02 23.00 -7.26
C GLN A 95 3.08 22.45 -6.18
N TYR A 96 3.57 21.60 -5.29
CA TYR A 96 2.75 20.98 -4.26
C TYR A 96 2.34 21.94 -3.14
N TYR A 97 3.28 22.75 -2.65
CA TYR A 97 3.09 23.57 -1.45
C TYR A 97 2.85 25.05 -1.73
N SER A 98 3.32 25.57 -2.86
CA SER A 98 3.44 27.01 -3.11
C SER A 98 2.61 27.49 -4.29
N THR A 99 1.63 26.70 -4.74
CA THR A 99 0.72 27.08 -5.83
C THR A 99 -0.74 26.79 -5.49
N SER A 100 -1.65 27.43 -6.23
CA SER A 100 -3.09 27.28 -6.04
C SER A 100 -3.55 25.81 -6.08
N LEU A 101 -4.54 25.50 -5.24
CA LEU A 101 -5.21 24.20 -5.19
C LEU A 101 -6.02 23.88 -6.45
N SER A 102 -6.34 24.90 -7.26
CA SER A 102 -7.06 24.75 -8.53
C SER A 102 -6.35 25.53 -9.65
N ARG A 103 -6.58 25.11 -10.91
CA ARG A 103 -6.10 25.82 -12.10
C ARG A 103 -7.27 26.31 -12.94
N THR A 104 -7.04 27.39 -13.68
CA THR A 104 -8.05 27.98 -14.58
C THR A 104 -8.43 27.06 -15.73
N TYR A 105 -7.50 26.23 -16.20
CA TYR A 105 -7.74 25.27 -17.29
C TYR A 105 -8.39 23.97 -16.82
N ASP A 106 -8.32 23.65 -15.52
CA ASP A 106 -8.89 22.43 -14.92
C ASP A 106 -8.92 22.61 -13.40
N ALA A 107 -10.13 22.72 -12.83
CA ALA A 107 -10.33 22.93 -11.40
C ALA A 107 -9.90 21.73 -10.54
N GLN A 108 -9.82 20.53 -11.13
CA GLN A 108 -9.32 19.35 -10.43
C GLN A 108 -7.80 19.39 -10.26
N ARG A 109 -7.07 20.12 -11.09
CA ARG A 109 -5.61 20.18 -11.04
C ARG A 109 -5.13 21.30 -10.14
N GLY A 110 -4.05 21.07 -9.39
CA GLY A 110 -3.47 22.10 -8.53
C GLY A 110 -2.50 21.57 -7.49
N GLY A 111 -2.07 22.43 -6.58
CA GLY A 111 -1.28 22.05 -5.40
C GLY A 111 -2.02 21.05 -4.52
N LYS A 112 -1.28 20.41 -3.60
CA LYS A 112 -1.80 19.39 -2.68
C LYS A 112 -2.57 18.26 -3.39
N TRP A 113 -2.10 17.86 -4.56
CA TRP A 113 -2.80 16.88 -5.40
C TRP A 113 -3.00 15.53 -4.71
N PHE A 114 -2.07 15.12 -3.84
CA PHE A 114 -2.21 13.86 -3.09
C PHE A 114 -3.26 13.95 -1.99
N GLU A 115 -3.27 15.01 -1.16
CA GLU A 115 -4.28 15.16 -0.11
C GLU A 115 -5.68 15.27 -0.71
N ARG A 116 -5.81 15.99 -1.82
CA ARG A 116 -7.07 16.13 -2.56
C ARG A 116 -7.53 14.79 -3.15
N SER A 117 -6.62 14.08 -3.82
CA SER A 117 -6.89 12.72 -4.32
C SER A 117 -7.26 11.76 -3.18
N LYS A 118 -6.57 11.84 -2.04
CA LYS A 118 -6.83 11.02 -0.85
C LYS A 118 -8.21 11.32 -0.26
N ALA A 119 -8.62 12.57 -0.18
CA ALA A 119 -9.94 12.94 0.33
C ALA A 119 -11.06 12.26 -0.48
N THR A 120 -10.90 12.15 -1.80
CA THR A 120 -11.88 11.50 -2.69
C THR A 120 -11.73 9.98 -2.75
N ASN A 121 -10.51 9.46 -2.87
CA ASN A 121 -10.26 8.07 -3.28
C ASN A 121 -9.92 7.13 -2.12
N LYS A 122 -9.66 7.64 -0.91
CA LYS A 122 -9.29 6.82 0.26
C LYS A 122 -10.25 5.64 0.51
N PRO A 123 -11.59 5.79 0.43
CA PRO A 123 -12.50 4.65 0.62
C PRO A 123 -12.26 3.52 -0.40
N ALA A 124 -12.06 3.87 -1.67
CA ALA A 124 -11.79 2.90 -2.74
C ALA A 124 -10.43 2.21 -2.55
N TRP A 125 -9.40 2.96 -2.16
CA TRP A 125 -8.08 2.40 -1.85
C TRP A 125 -8.16 1.38 -0.72
N ILE A 126 -8.87 1.72 0.37
CA ILE A 126 -9.05 0.80 1.51
C ILE A 126 -9.81 -0.46 1.08
N ALA A 127 -10.89 -0.31 0.30
CA ALA A 127 -11.68 -1.44 -0.19
C ALA A 127 -10.84 -2.39 -1.06
N GLY A 128 -10.06 -1.85 -1.99
CA GLY A 128 -9.18 -2.65 -2.84
C GLY A 128 -8.06 -3.35 -2.07
N VAL A 129 -7.44 -2.66 -1.11
CA VAL A 129 -6.43 -3.25 -0.22
C VAL A 129 -7.02 -4.39 0.61
N LYS A 130 -8.20 -4.22 1.21
CA LYS A 130 -8.88 -5.27 1.99
C LYS A 130 -9.13 -6.52 1.16
N LYS A 131 -9.60 -6.36 -0.09
CA LYS A 131 -9.86 -7.47 -1.01
C LYS A 131 -8.60 -8.30 -1.30
N ILE A 132 -7.42 -7.67 -1.37
CA ILE A 132 -6.16 -8.35 -1.68
C ILE A 132 -5.49 -8.94 -0.42
N ALA A 133 -5.50 -8.19 0.69
CA ALA A 133 -4.91 -8.61 1.95
C ALA A 133 -5.71 -9.73 2.67
N GLY A 134 -6.92 -10.02 2.18
CA GLY A 134 -7.80 -11.05 2.73
C GLY A 134 -8.65 -10.58 3.90
N GLY A 135 -8.90 -9.27 4.01
CA GLY A 135 -9.89 -8.73 4.94
C GLY A 135 -11.29 -8.86 4.33
N ARG A 136 -12.11 -9.74 4.91
CA ARG A 136 -13.56 -9.72 4.74
C ARG A 136 -14.18 -8.76 5.74
#